data_AF-A0A2D8TU17-F1
#
_entry.id   AF-A0A2D8TU17-F1
#
_cell.length_a   1.000
_cell.length_b   1.000
_cell.length_c   1.000
_cell.angle_alpha   90.00
_cell.angle_beta   90.00
_cell.angle_gamma   90.00
#
_symmetry.space_group_name_H-M   'P 1'
#
loop_
_entity.id
_entity.type
_entity.pdbx_description
1 polymer ?
#
loop_
_entity_poly.entity_id
_entity_poly.type
_entity_poly.pdbx_seq_one_letter_code
_entity_poly.pdbx_strand_id
1 'polypeptide(L)'
;MKFNLFKMVGGYFSNDLSIDLGTANTLIYTKDVGIVLNEPSVVAIRESRGQKTVVAVGTEAKKMLGRTPGNIKAIRPLSEGVIADFQVTEKMLQHFIAKVHEKLFIKPSPRVLVCVPCRSTQVERRAIRESVLGAGARDVKLIEEPMAAAIGAGLPVEEASGNMVVDIGGGTSEIAILSLNGVVYSESVKIGGDKMDESITSWIRRNYGCVIGDSTAEKIKYTIGCATAESEKLEMSITGRNLAEGIPET
;
A
#
# COMPACT_ATOMS: atom_id res chain seq x y z
N MET A 1 -23.53 -35.17 -1.38
CA MET A 1 -23.33 -34.00 -0.50
C MET A 1 -23.02 -34.52 0.91
N LYS A 2 -21.76 -34.82 1.22
CA LYS A 2 -21.34 -35.29 2.55
C LYS A 2 -20.78 -34.09 3.32
N PHE A 3 -21.59 -33.57 4.23
CA PHE A 3 -21.22 -32.51 5.16
C PHE A 3 -20.17 -33.09 6.12
N ASN A 4 -18.91 -32.70 5.95
CA ASN A 4 -17.81 -33.24 6.75
C ASN A 4 -17.63 -32.38 8.00
N LEU A 5 -18.33 -32.77 9.07
CA LEU A 5 -18.40 -32.11 10.38
C LEU A 5 -17.05 -32.05 11.13
N PHE A 6 -16.02 -32.71 10.60
CA PHE A 6 -14.68 -32.77 11.20
C PHE A 6 -13.72 -31.62 10.85
N LYS A 7 -14.13 -30.63 10.03
CA LYS A 7 -13.31 -29.43 9.76
C LYS A 7 -13.34 -28.37 10.89
N MET A 8 -14.08 -28.61 11.97
CA MET A 8 -14.38 -27.58 12.98
C MET A 8 -13.55 -27.67 14.27
N VAL A 9 -12.56 -28.56 14.37
CA VAL A 9 -11.74 -28.71 15.60
C VAL A 9 -10.26 -28.94 15.24
N GLY A 10 -9.48 -27.85 15.22
CA GLY A 10 -8.01 -27.87 15.31
C GLY A 10 -7.22 -27.72 13.99
N GLY A 11 -6.57 -26.56 13.82
CA GLY A 11 -5.15 -26.52 13.43
C GLY A 11 -4.73 -26.64 11.96
N TYR A 12 -5.60 -26.40 10.96
CA TYR A 12 -5.19 -26.44 9.55
C TYR A 12 -5.65 -25.24 8.71
N PHE A 13 -5.49 -24.01 9.22
CA PHE A 13 -5.30 -22.88 8.31
C PHE A 13 -3.81 -22.79 8.02
N SER A 14 -3.44 -22.68 6.75
CA SER A 14 -2.07 -22.32 6.42
C SER A 14 -1.77 -20.98 7.07
N ASN A 15 -0.78 -20.96 7.97
CA ASN A 15 -0.25 -19.71 8.51
C ASN A 15 0.57 -18.95 7.46
N ASP A 16 0.75 -19.49 6.25
CA ASP A 16 1.52 -18.79 5.24
C ASP A 16 0.76 -17.56 4.73
N LEU A 17 1.45 -16.43 4.71
CA LEU A 17 0.90 -15.15 4.26
C LEU A 17 1.58 -14.73 2.96
N SER A 18 0.83 -14.02 2.12
CA SER A 18 1.42 -13.17 1.09
C SER A 18 1.09 -11.72 1.42
N ILE A 19 2.08 -10.85 1.38
CA ILE A 19 1.94 -9.43 1.70
C ILE A 19 2.30 -8.61 0.47
N ASP A 20 1.36 -7.81 0.02
CA ASP A 20 1.65 -6.69 -0.87
C ASP A 20 1.93 -5.46 0.01
N LEU A 21 3.17 -4.99 -0.01
CA LEU A 21 3.65 -3.89 0.82
C LEU A 21 3.69 -2.59 0.00
N GLY A 22 2.52 -2.17 -0.48
CA GLY A 22 2.37 -1.00 -1.32
C GLY A 22 2.57 0.32 -0.57
N THR A 23 2.98 1.37 -1.29
CA THR A 23 3.21 2.70 -0.70
C THR A 23 1.93 3.33 -0.16
N ALA A 24 0.77 3.00 -0.72
CA ALA A 24 -0.53 3.56 -0.35
C ALA A 24 -1.36 2.60 0.51
N ASN A 25 -1.37 1.31 0.16
CA ASN A 25 -2.13 0.27 0.86
C ASN A 25 -1.26 -0.97 1.05
N THR A 26 -1.51 -1.69 2.14
CA THR A 26 -0.94 -3.00 2.43
C THR A 26 -2.06 -4.03 2.38
N LEU A 27 -1.84 -5.11 1.63
CA LEU A 27 -2.78 -6.23 1.53
C LEU A 27 -2.14 -7.49 2.09
N ILE A 28 -2.94 -8.32 2.77
CA ILE A 28 -2.52 -9.66 3.20
C ILE A 28 -3.46 -10.69 2.61
N TYR A 29 -2.87 -11.70 1.97
CA TYR A 29 -3.56 -12.84 1.36
C TYR A 29 -3.17 -14.14 2.06
N THR A 30 -4.13 -15.05 2.20
CA THR A 30 -3.93 -16.43 2.65
C THR A 30 -4.54 -17.41 1.66
N LYS A 31 -3.89 -18.56 1.45
CA LYS A 31 -4.29 -19.54 0.42
C LYS A 31 -5.73 -20.02 0.53
N ASP A 32 -6.23 -20.19 1.76
CA ASP A 32 -7.52 -20.84 2.01
C ASP A 32 -8.68 -19.84 2.14
N VAL A 33 -8.40 -18.55 2.27
CA VAL A 33 -9.42 -17.50 2.51
C VAL A 33 -9.43 -16.44 1.40
N GLY A 34 -8.29 -16.16 0.80
CA GLY A 34 -8.13 -15.02 -0.09
C GLY A 34 -7.53 -13.80 0.62
N ILE A 35 -7.93 -12.61 0.21
CA ILE A 35 -7.52 -11.34 0.84
C ILE A 35 -8.19 -11.23 2.22
N VAL A 36 -7.37 -11.24 3.27
CA VAL A 36 -7.81 -11.17 4.67
C VAL A 36 -7.57 -9.79 5.30
N LEU A 37 -6.76 -8.95 4.66
CA LEU A 37 -6.51 -7.57 5.08
C LEU A 37 -6.31 -6.69 3.85
N ASN A 38 -6.89 -5.50 3.88
CA ASN A 38 -6.64 -4.41 2.95
C ASN A 38 -6.76 -3.10 3.74
N GLU A 39 -5.62 -2.51 4.08
CA GLU A 39 -5.54 -1.32 4.94
C GLU A 39 -4.56 -0.30 4.34
N PRO A 40 -4.79 1.00 4.52
CA PRO A 40 -3.81 2.02 4.17
C PRO A 40 -2.44 1.78 4.82
N SER A 41 -1.36 2.01 4.08
CA SER A 41 0.02 1.96 4.57
C SER A 41 0.37 3.23 5.36
N VAL A 42 -0.40 3.51 6.42
CA VAL A 42 -0.30 4.74 7.22
C VAL A 42 -0.18 4.38 8.70
N VAL A 43 0.70 5.08 9.39
CA VAL A 43 0.91 4.94 10.84
C VAL A 43 0.84 6.31 11.50
N ALA A 44 0.04 6.43 12.55
CA ALA A 44 0.06 7.58 13.44
C ALA A 44 1.00 7.29 14.59
N ILE A 45 2.04 8.12 14.75
CA ILE A 45 3.01 8.01 15.82
C ILE A 45 2.95 9.23 16.75
N ARG A 46 3.18 9.00 18.03
CA ARG A 46 3.47 10.03 19.02
C ARG A 46 4.94 9.96 19.36
N GLU A 47 5.60 11.12 19.29
CA GLU A 47 7.01 11.25 19.64
C GLU A 47 7.14 11.92 21.01
N SER A 48 7.81 11.24 21.94
CA SER A 48 8.10 11.79 23.26
C SER A 48 9.50 11.39 23.69
N ARG A 49 10.35 12.37 24.03
CA ARG A 49 11.74 12.15 24.49
C ARG A 49 12.55 11.25 23.54
N GLY A 50 12.35 11.38 22.23
CA GLY A 50 13.02 10.56 21.20
C GLY A 50 12.46 9.15 21.01
N GLN A 51 11.43 8.74 21.76
CA GLN A 51 10.72 7.47 21.53
C GLN A 51 9.48 7.70 20.68
N LYS A 52 9.35 6.90 19.60
CA LYS A 52 8.16 6.83 18.76
C LYS A 52 7.24 5.73 19.30
N THR A 53 6.00 6.10 19.62
CA THR A 53 4.95 5.17 20.03
C THR A 53 3.84 5.17 18.99
N VAL A 54 3.40 3.98 18.56
CA VAL A 54 2.31 3.85 17.59
C VAL A 54 0.98 4.15 18.29
N VAL A 55 0.22 5.10 17.75
CA VAL A 55 -1.10 5.51 18.21
C VAL A 55 -2.20 4.79 17.42
N ALA A 56 -2.04 4.72 16.10
CA ALA A 56 -2.97 4.05 15.20
C ALA A 56 -2.23 3.56 13.95
N VAL A 57 -2.81 2.56 13.27
CA VAL A 57 -2.30 2.00 12.01
C VAL A 57 -3.48 1.82 11.06
N GLY A 58 -3.23 1.88 9.75
CA GLY A 58 -4.24 1.59 8.74
C GLY A 58 -5.26 2.71 8.59
N THR A 59 -6.52 2.32 8.45
CA THR A 59 -7.66 3.23 8.21
C THR A 59 -7.78 4.31 9.29
N GLU A 60 -7.57 3.94 10.56
CA GLU A 60 -7.63 4.90 11.67
C GLU A 60 -6.49 5.92 11.60
N ALA A 61 -5.30 5.52 11.17
CA ALA A 61 -4.19 6.45 10.95
C ALA A 61 -4.41 7.33 9.70
N LYS A 62 -4.99 6.79 8.61
CA LYS A 62 -5.29 7.55 7.39
C LYS A 62 -6.25 8.71 7.68
N LYS A 63 -7.26 8.52 8.54
CA LYS A 63 -8.20 9.58 8.96
C LYS A 63 -7.52 10.77 9.67
N MET A 64 -6.33 10.55 10.21
CA MET A 64 -5.56 11.57 10.93
C MET A 64 -4.65 12.40 10.01
N LEU A 65 -4.41 12.00 8.76
CA LEU A 65 -3.54 12.73 7.83
C LEU A 65 -4.02 14.18 7.65
N GLY A 66 -3.12 15.13 7.88
CA GLY A 66 -3.41 16.57 7.82
C GLY A 66 -4.33 17.10 8.93
N ARG A 67 -4.66 16.27 9.94
CA ARG A 67 -5.61 16.58 11.02
C ARG A 67 -5.08 16.29 12.42
N THR A 68 -3.78 15.97 12.57
CA THR A 68 -3.19 15.64 13.86
C THR A 68 -2.86 16.89 14.72
N PRO A 69 -2.96 16.80 16.05
CA PRO A 69 -2.35 17.78 16.94
C PRO A 69 -0.82 17.70 16.87
N GLY A 70 -0.11 18.75 17.29
CA GLY A 70 1.35 18.88 17.09
C GLY A 70 2.23 17.78 17.68
N ASN A 71 1.72 16.98 18.63
CA ASN A 71 2.45 15.86 19.24
C ASN A 71 2.18 14.49 18.57
N ILE A 72 1.32 14.42 17.55
CA ILE A 72 1.03 13.22 16.78
C ILE A 72 1.34 13.50 15.31
N LYS A 73 2.00 12.55 14.65
CA LYS A 73 2.30 12.61 13.22
C LYS A 73 1.76 11.37 12.54
N ALA A 74 0.86 11.55 11.57
CA ALA A 74 0.47 10.49 10.65
C ALA A 74 1.47 10.46 9.48
N ILE A 75 2.08 9.30 9.22
CA ILE A 75 3.12 9.12 8.22
C ILE A 75 2.86 7.87 7.39
N ARG A 76 3.32 7.88 6.13
CA ARG A 76 3.48 6.69 5.30
C ARG A 76 4.92 6.23 5.45
N PRO A 77 5.19 5.04 6.03
CA PRO A 77 6.55 4.60 6.26
C PRO A 77 7.22 4.01 5.00
N LEU A 78 6.43 3.88 3.93
CA LEU A 78 6.83 3.47 2.59
C LEU A 78 6.65 4.65 1.64
N SER A 79 7.64 4.91 0.79
CA SER A 79 7.60 5.98 -0.19
C SER A 79 8.32 5.55 -1.45
N GLU A 80 7.77 5.83 -2.62
CA GLU A 80 8.41 5.53 -3.92
C GLU A 80 8.96 4.09 -4.04
N GLY A 81 8.24 3.09 -3.49
CA GLY A 81 8.65 1.68 -3.51
C GLY A 81 9.73 1.30 -2.49
N VAL A 82 10.16 2.21 -1.62
CA VAL A 82 11.20 1.98 -0.61
C VAL A 82 10.71 2.19 0.82
N ILE A 83 11.37 1.52 1.78
CA ILE A 83 11.16 1.74 3.21
C ILE A 83 11.87 3.03 3.63
N ALA A 84 11.09 4.04 4.01
CA ALA A 84 11.59 5.32 4.51
C ALA A 84 11.85 5.31 6.02
N ASP A 85 11.08 4.52 6.78
CA ASP A 85 11.27 4.34 8.23
C ASP A 85 11.08 2.86 8.60
N PHE A 86 12.19 2.19 8.88
CA PHE A 86 12.23 0.75 9.20
C PHE A 86 11.45 0.41 10.47
N GLN A 87 11.62 1.20 11.53
CA GLN A 87 11.00 0.92 12.83
C GLN A 87 9.48 1.07 12.73
N VAL A 88 9.02 2.11 12.01
CA VAL A 88 7.60 2.34 11.80
C VAL A 88 7.00 1.26 10.88
N THR A 89 7.72 0.85 9.83
CA THR A 89 7.29 -0.24 8.93
C THR A 89 7.15 -1.57 9.68
N GLU A 90 8.14 -1.93 10.51
CA GLU A 90 8.08 -3.14 11.33
C GLU A 90 6.86 -3.11 12.27
N LYS A 91 6.61 -1.99 12.95
CA LYS A 91 5.44 -1.85 13.84
C LYS A 91 4.11 -1.93 13.08
N MET A 92 4.05 -1.36 11.88
CA MET A 92 2.89 -1.48 10.99
C MET A 92 2.62 -2.94 10.63
N LEU A 93 3.65 -3.66 10.18
CA LEU A 93 3.56 -5.07 9.84
C LEU A 93 3.21 -5.94 11.05
N GLN A 94 3.80 -5.68 12.22
CA GLN A 94 3.44 -6.34 13.48
C GLN A 94 1.94 -6.18 13.78
N HIS A 95 1.40 -4.98 13.60
CA HIS A 95 -0.01 -4.70 13.79
C HIS A 95 -0.89 -5.47 12.80
N PHE A 96 -0.57 -5.43 11.50
CA PHE A 96 -1.37 -6.11 10.47
C PHE A 96 -1.31 -7.64 10.60
N ILE A 97 -0.14 -8.22 10.83
CA ILE A 97 0.02 -9.67 11.05
C ILE A 97 -0.73 -10.10 12.32
N ALA A 98 -0.65 -9.32 13.40
CA ALA A 98 -1.40 -9.60 14.62
C ALA A 98 -2.91 -9.53 14.40
N LYS A 99 -3.39 -8.54 13.64
CA LYS A 99 -4.81 -8.36 13.31
C LYS A 99 -5.36 -9.55 12.52
N VAL A 100 -4.60 -10.10 11.58
CA VAL A 100 -4.99 -11.29 10.81
C VAL A 100 -5.09 -12.55 11.69
N HIS A 101 -4.27 -12.66 12.73
CA HIS A 101 -4.22 -13.83 13.62
C HIS A 101 -4.94 -13.64 14.97
N GLU A 102 -5.72 -12.57 15.14
CA GLU A 102 -6.32 -12.21 16.44
C GLU A 102 -7.19 -13.32 17.04
N LYS A 103 -7.82 -14.14 16.20
CA LYS A 103 -8.70 -15.23 16.62
C LYS A 103 -7.97 -16.52 17.02
N LEU A 104 -6.64 -16.56 16.89
CA LEU A 104 -5.85 -17.75 17.23
C LEU A 104 -5.35 -17.69 18.68
N PHE A 105 -5.60 -18.76 19.43
CA PHE A 105 -5.10 -18.91 20.80
C PHE A 105 -3.57 -18.91 20.90
N ILE A 106 -2.87 -19.34 19.85
CA ILE A 106 -1.41 -19.33 19.74
C ILE A 106 -1.05 -18.50 18.51
N LYS A 107 -0.24 -17.46 18.68
CA LYS A 107 0.27 -16.66 17.56
C LYS A 107 1.26 -17.50 16.75
N PRO A 108 0.97 -17.80 15.48
CA PRO A 108 1.88 -18.58 14.66
C PRO A 108 3.07 -17.72 14.20
N SER A 109 4.18 -18.38 13.86
CA SER A 109 5.27 -17.76 13.11
C SER A 109 5.12 -18.13 11.62
N PRO A 110 4.52 -17.26 10.80
CA PRO A 110 4.16 -17.58 9.42
C PRO A 110 5.38 -17.62 8.49
N ARG A 111 5.30 -18.36 7.37
CA ARG A 111 6.15 -18.06 6.21
C ARG A 111 5.48 -16.95 5.43
N VAL A 112 6.25 -15.99 4.95
CA VAL A 112 5.69 -14.82 4.28
C VAL A 112 6.31 -14.68 2.89
N LEU A 113 5.48 -14.57 1.87
CA LEU A 113 5.85 -14.10 0.54
C LEU A 113 5.57 -12.59 0.46
N VAL A 114 6.52 -11.78 -0.01
CA VAL A 114 6.36 -10.32 -0.07
C VAL A 114 6.68 -9.81 -1.46
N CYS A 115 5.81 -8.98 -2.02
CA CYS A 115 6.05 -8.29 -3.27
C CYS A 115 7.12 -7.21 -3.08
N VAL A 116 8.06 -7.08 -4.02
CA VAL A 116 9.06 -6.02 -4.04
C VAL A 116 9.20 -5.44 -5.44
N PRO A 117 9.46 -4.12 -5.59
CA PRO A 117 9.70 -3.53 -6.90
C PRO A 117 10.84 -4.23 -7.64
N CYS A 118 10.72 -4.30 -8.97
CA CYS A 118 11.69 -5.01 -9.80
C CYS A 118 13.11 -4.45 -9.62
N ARG A 119 13.21 -3.11 -9.55
CA ARG A 119 14.48 -2.37 -9.45
C ARG A 119 14.94 -2.09 -8.01
N SER A 120 14.37 -2.74 -7.00
CA SER A 120 14.83 -2.56 -5.61
C SER A 120 16.30 -2.97 -5.43
N THR A 121 17.06 -2.13 -4.74
CA THR A 121 18.45 -2.42 -4.37
C THR A 121 18.54 -3.59 -3.39
N GLN A 122 19.71 -4.21 -3.26
CA GLN A 122 19.90 -5.28 -2.26
C GLN A 122 19.65 -4.79 -0.82
N VAL A 123 19.93 -3.51 -0.54
CA VAL A 123 19.67 -2.90 0.77
C VAL A 123 18.17 -2.79 1.02
N GLU A 124 17.39 -2.35 0.03
CA GLU A 124 15.92 -2.28 0.14
C GLU A 124 15.27 -3.67 0.25
N ARG A 125 15.72 -4.63 -0.56
CA ARG A 125 15.23 -6.03 -0.46
C ARG A 125 15.53 -6.63 0.91
N ARG A 126 16.71 -6.32 1.46
CA ARG A 126 17.10 -6.73 2.82
C ARG A 126 16.27 -6.03 3.88
N ALA A 127 16.01 -4.73 3.72
CA ALA A 127 15.15 -3.93 4.59
C ALA A 127 13.76 -4.55 4.75
N ILE A 128 13.11 -4.84 3.62
CA ILE A 128 11.77 -5.45 3.60
C ILE A 128 11.80 -6.81 4.29
N ARG A 129 12.79 -7.64 3.97
CA ARG A 129 12.97 -8.95 4.61
C ARG A 129 13.13 -8.83 6.13
N GLU A 130 14.00 -7.93 6.61
CA GLU A 130 14.26 -7.73 8.04
C GLU A 130 13.02 -7.18 8.77
N SER A 131 12.28 -6.24 8.18
CA SER A 131 11.02 -5.74 8.76
C SER A 131 9.96 -6.83 8.90
N VAL A 132 9.84 -7.73 7.93
CA VAL A 132 8.86 -8.83 7.96
C VAL A 132 9.27 -9.91 8.96
N LEU A 133 10.58 -10.22 9.05
CA LEU A 133 11.12 -11.11 10.10
C LEU A 133 10.91 -10.53 11.49
N GLY A 134 11.24 -9.24 11.69
CA GLY A 134 10.99 -8.51 12.93
C GLY A 134 9.50 -8.45 13.30
N ALA A 135 8.62 -8.57 12.32
CA ALA A 135 7.18 -8.66 12.53
C ALA A 135 6.66 -10.05 12.97
N GLY A 136 7.55 -11.04 13.11
CA GLY A 136 7.24 -12.37 13.64
C GLY A 136 7.20 -13.50 12.61
N ALA A 137 7.58 -13.23 11.36
CA ALA A 137 7.72 -14.27 10.33
C ALA A 137 8.90 -15.21 10.63
N ARG A 138 8.76 -16.50 10.31
CA ARG A 138 9.84 -17.51 10.43
C ARG A 138 10.73 -17.60 9.19
N ASP A 139 10.18 -17.31 8.02
CA ASP A 139 10.88 -17.31 6.73
C ASP A 139 10.20 -16.29 5.81
N VAL A 140 10.99 -15.65 4.96
CA VAL A 140 10.53 -14.60 4.06
C VAL A 140 11.09 -14.82 2.65
N LYS A 141 10.18 -14.98 1.69
CA LYS A 141 10.48 -15.01 0.25
C LYS A 141 10.04 -13.69 -0.37
N LEU A 142 10.76 -13.26 -1.39
CA LEU A 142 10.44 -12.07 -2.15
C LEU A 142 10.02 -12.51 -3.56
N ILE A 143 9.05 -11.81 -4.14
CA ILE A 143 8.62 -11.93 -5.53
C ILE A 143 8.63 -10.55 -6.16
N GLU A 144 9.01 -10.44 -7.44
CA GLU A 144 8.88 -9.18 -8.14
C GLU A 144 7.40 -8.75 -8.25
N GLU A 145 7.12 -7.51 -7.90
CA GLU A 145 5.80 -6.87 -7.98
C GLU A 145 5.15 -7.02 -9.37
N PRO A 146 5.82 -6.73 -10.51
CA PRO A 146 5.20 -6.93 -11.82
C PRO A 146 4.91 -8.40 -12.15
N MET A 147 5.68 -9.36 -11.60
CA MET A 147 5.36 -10.78 -11.75
C MET A 147 4.08 -11.11 -10.98
N ALA A 148 3.96 -10.64 -9.73
CA ALA A 148 2.76 -10.81 -8.93
C ALA A 148 1.54 -10.15 -9.59
N ALA A 149 1.69 -8.93 -10.12
CA ALA A 149 0.64 -8.20 -10.82
C ALA A 149 0.18 -8.94 -12.08
N ALA A 150 1.11 -9.44 -12.89
CA ALA A 150 0.77 -10.18 -14.11
C ALA A 150 0.06 -11.51 -13.82
N ILE A 151 0.51 -12.27 -12.81
CA ILE A 151 -0.17 -13.48 -12.36
C ILE A 151 -1.57 -13.12 -11.83
N GLY A 152 -1.69 -12.06 -11.03
CA GLY A 152 -2.98 -11.57 -10.51
C GLY A 152 -3.95 -11.11 -11.60
N ALA A 153 -3.43 -10.60 -12.72
CA ALA A 153 -4.20 -10.20 -13.90
C ALA A 153 -4.55 -11.38 -14.84
N GLY A 154 -4.05 -12.58 -14.56
CA GLY A 154 -4.29 -13.78 -15.38
C GLY A 154 -3.49 -13.81 -16.68
N LEU A 155 -2.36 -13.11 -16.76
CA LEU A 155 -1.46 -13.18 -17.92
C LEU A 155 -0.72 -14.53 -17.94
N PRO A 156 -0.57 -15.18 -19.11
CA PRO A 156 0.15 -16.46 -19.25
C PRO A 156 1.67 -16.25 -19.23
N VAL A 157 2.22 -15.93 -18.05
CA VAL A 157 3.64 -15.57 -17.86
C VAL A 157 4.61 -16.74 -18.09
N GLU A 158 4.11 -17.97 -18.00
CA GLU A 158 4.84 -19.21 -18.22
C GLU A 158 5.04 -19.55 -19.71
N GLU A 159 4.24 -18.97 -20.59
CA GLU A 159 4.29 -19.26 -22.02
C GLU A 159 5.49 -18.59 -22.71
N ALA A 160 5.89 -19.13 -23.86
CA ALA A 160 6.91 -18.57 -24.74
C ALA A 160 6.39 -17.36 -25.55
N SER A 161 5.56 -16.52 -24.93
CA SER A 161 5.01 -15.28 -25.47
C SER A 161 5.37 -14.10 -24.56
N GLY A 162 5.58 -12.93 -25.14
CA GLY A 162 5.84 -11.71 -24.39
C GLY A 162 4.54 -11.11 -23.84
N ASN A 163 4.45 -10.96 -22.52
CA ASN A 163 3.33 -10.33 -21.82
C ASN A 163 3.80 -9.01 -21.20
N MET A 164 3.13 -7.90 -21.53
CA MET A 164 3.43 -6.60 -20.92
C MET A 164 2.43 -6.30 -19.80
N VAL A 165 2.94 -5.88 -18.65
CA VAL A 165 2.15 -5.38 -17.52
C VAL A 165 2.60 -3.97 -17.17
N VAL A 166 1.62 -3.11 -16.86
CA VAL A 166 1.83 -1.75 -16.34
C VAL A 166 1.02 -1.64 -15.06
N ASP A 167 1.70 -1.65 -13.93
CA ASP A 167 1.11 -1.51 -12.60
C ASP A 167 1.28 -0.06 -12.12
N ILE A 168 0.18 0.65 -11.93
CA ILE A 168 0.17 2.06 -11.51
C ILE A 168 -0.24 2.12 -10.03
N GLY A 169 0.76 2.19 -9.17
CA GLY A 169 0.60 2.29 -7.73
C GLY A 169 0.41 3.72 -7.23
N GLY A 170 0.56 3.89 -5.92
CA GLY A 170 0.53 5.20 -5.27
C GLY A 170 1.77 6.04 -5.59
N GLY A 171 2.96 5.52 -5.29
CA GLY A 171 4.22 6.27 -5.41
C GLY A 171 5.00 5.99 -6.69
N THR A 172 4.74 4.85 -7.33
CA THR A 172 5.48 4.37 -8.51
C THR A 172 4.53 3.76 -9.52
N SER A 173 4.99 3.67 -10.76
CA SER A 173 4.43 2.77 -11.76
C SER A 173 5.51 1.79 -12.18
N GLU A 174 5.20 0.50 -12.13
CA GLU A 174 6.09 -0.60 -12.56
C GLU A 174 5.64 -1.09 -13.94
N ILE A 175 6.59 -1.16 -14.88
CA ILE A 175 6.38 -1.61 -16.24
C ILE A 175 7.26 -2.83 -16.45
N ALA A 176 6.70 -3.95 -16.91
CA ALA A 176 7.50 -5.12 -17.21
C ALA A 176 7.02 -5.87 -18.45
N ILE A 177 7.97 -6.55 -19.10
CA ILE A 177 7.73 -7.55 -20.13
C ILE A 177 8.16 -8.90 -19.58
N LEU A 178 7.27 -9.88 -19.65
CA LEU A 178 7.39 -11.20 -19.01
C LEU A 178 7.29 -12.30 -20.07
N SER A 179 8.05 -13.38 -19.91
CA SER A 179 7.95 -14.59 -20.72
C SER A 179 8.68 -15.74 -20.01
N LEU A 180 8.21 -16.98 -20.15
CA LEU A 180 8.83 -18.17 -19.57
C LEU A 180 9.13 -18.05 -18.07
N ASN A 181 8.20 -17.50 -17.28
CA ASN A 181 8.34 -17.19 -15.85
C ASN A 181 9.48 -16.22 -15.51
N GLY A 182 10.01 -15.50 -16.51
CA GLY A 182 11.11 -14.55 -16.36
C GLY A 182 10.68 -13.13 -16.68
N VAL A 183 11.29 -12.18 -15.99
CA VAL A 183 11.23 -10.76 -16.33
C VAL A 183 12.26 -10.48 -17.42
N VAL A 184 11.78 -10.23 -18.64
CA VAL A 184 12.64 -9.92 -19.81
C VAL A 184 13.09 -8.46 -19.77
N TYR A 185 12.17 -7.58 -19.41
CA TYR A 185 12.42 -6.15 -19.25
C TYR A 185 11.64 -5.63 -18.05
N SER A 186 12.23 -4.69 -17.31
CA SER A 186 11.52 -3.95 -16.26
C SER A 186 11.97 -2.50 -16.18
N GLU A 187 11.01 -1.63 -15.92
CA GLU A 187 11.21 -0.22 -15.64
C GLU A 187 10.29 0.22 -14.50
N SER A 188 10.80 1.10 -13.65
CA SER A 188 10.06 1.70 -12.55
C SER A 188 10.20 3.21 -12.67
N VAL A 189 9.08 3.91 -12.63
CA VAL A 189 9.04 5.37 -12.62
C VAL A 189 8.36 5.86 -11.35
N LYS A 190 8.88 6.94 -10.77
CA LYS A 190 8.35 7.59 -9.55
C LYS A 190 7.16 8.50 -9.88
N ILE A 191 6.20 7.93 -10.60
CA ILE A 191 4.96 8.59 -11.03
C ILE A 191 3.85 7.60 -10.75
N GLY A 192 2.85 8.02 -9.99
CA GLY A 192 1.70 7.21 -9.62
C GLY A 192 0.57 8.09 -9.11
N GLY A 193 -0.34 7.53 -8.33
CA GLY A 193 -1.46 8.23 -7.73
C GLY A 193 -1.07 9.47 -6.91
N ASP A 194 0.08 9.45 -6.23
CA ASP A 194 0.56 10.56 -5.41
C ASP A 194 0.90 11.79 -6.27
N LYS A 195 1.51 11.58 -7.44
CA LYS A 195 1.84 12.66 -8.39
C LYS A 195 0.60 13.26 -9.04
N MET A 196 -0.44 12.45 -9.22
CA MET A 196 -1.74 12.92 -9.69
C MET A 196 -2.39 13.84 -8.65
N ASP A 197 -2.35 13.48 -7.37
CA ASP A 197 -2.90 14.29 -6.26
C ASP A 197 -2.14 15.62 -6.10
N GLU A 198 -0.82 15.61 -6.21
CA GLU A 198 0.00 16.82 -6.23
C GLU A 198 -0.36 17.75 -7.40
N SER A 199 -0.63 17.17 -8.57
CA SER A 199 -1.00 17.92 -9.77
C SER A 199 -2.37 18.58 -9.61
N ILE A 200 -3.35 17.87 -9.02
CA ILE A 200 -4.67 18.41 -8.66
C ILE A 200 -4.53 19.56 -7.67
N THR A 201 -3.80 19.36 -6.57
CA THR A 201 -3.58 20.38 -5.54
C THR A 201 -2.92 21.63 -6.11
N SER A 202 -1.89 21.43 -6.95
CA SER A 202 -1.16 22.52 -7.60
C SER A 202 -2.03 23.28 -8.60
N TRP A 203 -2.89 22.58 -9.33
CA TRP A 203 -3.83 23.21 -10.26
C TRP A 203 -4.86 24.06 -9.51
N ILE A 204 -5.46 23.57 -8.42
CA ILE A 204 -6.40 24.34 -7.60
C ILE A 204 -5.74 25.60 -7.03
N ARG A 205 -4.52 25.45 -6.49
CA ARG A 205 -3.76 26.58 -5.95
C ARG A 205 -3.51 27.68 -6.98
N ARG A 206 -3.16 27.31 -8.21
CA ARG A 206 -2.87 28.28 -9.28
C ARG A 206 -4.13 28.97 -9.82
N ASN A 207 -5.24 28.26 -9.93
CA ASN A 207 -6.45 28.78 -10.59
C ASN A 207 -7.43 29.45 -9.60
N TYR A 208 -7.43 29.05 -8.33
CA TYR A 208 -8.39 29.54 -7.32
C TYR A 208 -7.73 30.18 -6.09
N GLY A 209 -6.39 30.21 -6.01
CA GLY A 209 -5.70 30.74 -4.83
C GLY A 209 -5.94 29.95 -3.53
N CYS A 210 -6.50 28.74 -3.65
CA CYS A 210 -6.87 27.89 -2.51
C CYS A 210 -5.91 26.72 -2.34
N VAL A 211 -5.71 26.28 -1.09
CA VAL A 211 -4.99 25.05 -0.77
C VAL A 211 -5.96 24.00 -0.23
N ILE A 212 -5.85 22.80 -0.78
CA ILE A 212 -6.53 21.60 -0.28
C ILE A 212 -5.51 20.61 0.26
N GLY A 213 -5.95 19.70 1.14
CA GLY A 213 -5.12 18.60 1.62
C GLY A 213 -5.19 17.36 0.72
N ASP A 214 -4.22 16.46 0.87
CA ASP A 214 -4.06 15.24 0.06
C ASP A 214 -5.34 14.40 -0.02
N SER A 215 -6.05 14.23 1.10
CA SER A 215 -7.31 13.47 1.12
C SER A 215 -8.40 14.07 0.23
N THR A 216 -8.42 15.40 0.08
CA THR A 216 -9.36 16.09 -0.81
C THR A 216 -8.91 15.93 -2.26
N ALA A 217 -7.61 16.02 -2.54
CA ALA A 217 -7.06 15.79 -3.87
C ALA A 217 -7.32 14.36 -4.36
N GLU A 218 -7.08 13.36 -3.51
CA GLU A 218 -7.38 11.95 -3.78
C GLU A 218 -8.88 11.76 -4.04
N LYS A 219 -9.75 12.42 -3.25
CA LYS A 219 -11.20 12.36 -3.47
C LYS A 219 -11.60 12.95 -4.83
N ILE A 220 -11.02 14.08 -5.22
CA ILE A 220 -11.24 14.69 -6.55
C ILE A 220 -10.80 13.71 -7.64
N LYS A 221 -9.60 13.13 -7.52
CA LYS A 221 -9.06 12.13 -8.46
C LYS A 221 -10.04 10.98 -8.70
N TYR A 222 -10.58 10.40 -7.63
CA TYR A 222 -11.53 9.29 -7.73
C TYR A 222 -12.93 9.70 -8.20
N THR A 223 -13.36 10.94 -7.95
CA THR A 223 -14.75 11.35 -8.24
C THR A 223 -14.90 11.91 -9.64
N ILE A 224 -13.94 12.72 -10.10
CA ILE A 224 -14.04 13.45 -11.38
C ILE A 224 -12.77 13.34 -12.24
N GLY A 225 -11.75 12.62 -11.79
CA GLY A 225 -10.50 12.46 -12.55
C GLY A 225 -10.70 11.62 -13.81
N CYS A 226 -10.13 12.07 -14.93
CA CYS A 226 -10.17 11.36 -16.20
C CYS A 226 -8.85 11.53 -16.98
N ALA A 227 -8.53 10.57 -17.86
CA ALA A 227 -7.33 10.60 -18.69
C ALA A 227 -7.62 10.79 -20.19
N THR A 228 -8.89 10.81 -20.60
CA THR A 228 -9.29 10.96 -22.01
C THR A 228 -10.29 12.10 -22.17
N ALA A 229 -10.23 12.79 -23.31
CA ALA A 229 -11.14 13.92 -23.60
C ALA A 229 -12.60 13.49 -23.84
N GLU A 230 -12.82 12.20 -24.11
CA GLU A 230 -14.12 11.59 -24.37
C GLU A 230 -14.84 11.16 -23.07
N SER A 231 -14.15 11.23 -21.93
CA SER A 231 -14.74 10.88 -20.64
C SER A 231 -15.89 11.84 -20.27
N GLU A 232 -16.85 11.33 -19.51
CA GLU A 232 -17.95 12.15 -18.98
C GLU A 232 -17.40 13.32 -18.16
N LYS A 233 -17.92 14.53 -18.42
CA LYS A 233 -17.53 15.73 -17.69
C LYS A 233 -18.31 15.81 -16.39
N LEU A 234 -17.68 15.37 -15.32
CA LEU A 234 -18.23 15.44 -13.97
C LEU A 234 -17.74 16.70 -13.25
N GLU A 235 -18.57 17.23 -12.36
CA GLU A 235 -18.26 18.38 -11.52
C GLU A 235 -18.39 18.02 -10.03
N MET A 236 -17.60 18.69 -9.19
CA MET A 236 -17.59 18.50 -7.74
C MET A 236 -17.28 19.84 -7.06
N SER A 237 -18.08 20.21 -6.06
CA SER A 237 -17.75 21.31 -5.14
C SER A 237 -16.75 20.84 -4.09
N ILE A 238 -15.74 21.66 -3.79
CA ILE A 238 -14.68 21.34 -2.84
C ILE A 238 -14.35 22.53 -1.96
N THR A 239 -14.17 22.31 -0.66
CA THR A 239 -13.74 23.38 0.25
C THR A 239 -12.23 23.35 0.42
N GLY A 240 -11.58 24.47 0.12
CA GLY A 240 -10.15 24.73 0.36
C GLY A 240 -9.93 25.87 1.33
N ARG A 241 -8.67 26.11 1.71
CA ARG A 241 -8.29 27.30 2.47
C ARG A 241 -7.75 28.37 1.52
N ASN A 242 -8.37 29.53 1.48
CA ASN A 242 -7.90 30.67 0.72
C ASN A 242 -6.53 31.14 1.25
N LEU A 243 -5.56 31.37 0.37
CA LEU A 243 -4.20 31.76 0.77
C LEU A 243 -4.06 33.22 1.18
N ALA A 244 -4.91 34.12 0.68
CA ALA A 244 -4.90 35.53 1.02
C ALA A 244 -5.62 35.79 2.35
N GLU A 245 -6.78 35.19 2.55
CA GLU A 245 -7.64 35.44 3.72
C GLU A 245 -7.44 34.40 4.84
N GLY A 246 -6.90 33.22 4.53
CA GLY A 246 -6.66 32.15 5.50
C GLY A 246 -7.92 31.41 5.96
N ILE A 247 -9.10 31.74 5.41
CA ILE A 247 -10.39 31.14 5.76
C ILE A 247 -10.84 30.09 4.73
N PRO A 248 -11.81 29.22 5.08
CA PRO A 248 -12.39 28.27 4.13
C PRO A 248 -13.17 28.94 3.00
N GLU A 249 -13.01 28.45 1.77
CA GLU A 249 -13.71 28.88 0.54
C GLU A 249 -14.14 27.63 -0.26
N THR A 250 -15.28 27.69 -0.97
CA THR A 250 -15.89 26.55 -1.70
C THR A 250 -16.02 26.82 -3.19
#